data_AF-Q6S907-F1
#
_entry.id   AF-Q6S907-F1
#
_cell.length_a   1.000
_cell.length_b   1.000
_cell.length_c   1.000
_cell.angle_alpha   90.00
_cell.angle_beta   90.00
_cell.angle_gamma   90.00
#
_symmetry.space_group_name_H-M   'P 1'
#
loop_
_entity.id
_entity.type
_entity.pdbx_description
1 polymer ?
#
loop_
_entity_poly.entity_id
_entity_poly.type
_entity_poly.pdbx_seq_one_letter_code
_entity_poly.pdbx_strand_id
1 'polypeptide(L)'
;PAQGGTDKGAKEVLDEFGQQVYNEKVKNEAETYKEALTGQLSQVSINSETITFTDPCTSEYDKHTTSANGNTKPCGNDGKEDDSKRFSKNRIAEYDEKKIRGSNDGACPPYRRLSLCNKNMVNMIPNNNDGKAKHDLLADVCYAAKHEGESLKNYHPQYKLTYGDSQICTVLARSFADIG
;
A
#
# COMPACT_ATOMS: atom_id res chain seq x y z
N PRO A 1 2.71 -0.88 -43.28
CA PRO A 1 2.93 0.40 -42.56
C PRO A 1 1.78 0.69 -41.59
N ALA A 2 1.90 0.25 -40.34
CA ALA A 2 0.99 0.64 -39.27
C ALA A 2 1.64 1.77 -38.46
N GLN A 3 1.60 2.99 -39.00
CA GLN A 3 1.88 4.21 -38.25
C GLN A 3 0.55 4.70 -37.68
N GLY A 4 0.29 4.35 -36.43
CA GLY A 4 -0.97 4.67 -35.75
C GLY A 4 -0.89 4.34 -34.27
N GLY A 5 0.20 4.73 -33.61
CA GLY A 5 0.32 4.70 -32.16
C GLY A 5 0.70 6.10 -31.68
N THR A 6 0.03 6.59 -30.65
CA THR A 6 0.46 7.78 -29.92
C THR A 6 1.84 7.53 -29.29
N ASP A 7 2.71 8.55 -29.18
CA ASP A 7 4.04 8.46 -28.52
C ASP A 7 3.98 8.19 -27.00
N LYS A 8 2.80 7.84 -26.47
CA LYS A 8 2.55 7.64 -25.04
C LYS A 8 3.09 6.30 -24.56
N GLY A 9 3.74 6.31 -23.41
CA GLY A 9 4.15 5.09 -22.72
C GLY A 9 2.98 4.35 -22.09
N ALA A 10 3.13 3.04 -21.82
CA ALA A 10 2.09 2.23 -21.20
C ALA A 10 1.59 2.81 -19.85
N LYS A 11 2.49 3.40 -19.05
CA LYS A 11 2.12 4.09 -17.80
C LYS A 11 1.13 5.23 -18.05
N GLU A 12 1.42 6.08 -19.03
CA GLU A 12 0.60 7.27 -19.32
C GLU A 12 -0.79 6.87 -19.79
N VAL A 13 -0.87 5.87 -20.68
CA VAL A 13 -2.14 5.33 -21.15
C VAL A 13 -2.97 4.74 -20.01
N LEU A 14 -2.35 3.97 -19.11
CA LEU A 14 -3.05 3.37 -17.95
C LEU A 14 -3.48 4.42 -16.93
N ASP A 15 -2.67 5.45 -16.68
CA ASP A 15 -3.03 6.57 -15.79
C ASP A 15 -4.24 7.34 -16.35
N GLU A 16 -4.30 7.56 -17.67
CA GLU A 16 -5.45 8.19 -18.35
C GLU A 16 -6.74 7.38 -18.20
N PHE A 17 -6.66 6.06 -18.42
CA PHE A 17 -7.81 5.17 -18.19
C PHE A 17 -8.21 5.12 -16.72
N GLY A 18 -7.25 5.09 -15.79
CA GLY A 18 -7.52 5.14 -14.36
C GLY A 18 -8.29 6.42 -13.98
N GLN A 19 -7.90 7.56 -14.53
CA GLN A 19 -8.60 8.83 -14.34
C GLN A 19 -10.03 8.78 -14.90
N GLN A 20 -10.23 8.21 -16.09
CA GLN A 20 -11.56 8.06 -16.68
C GLN A 20 -12.46 7.18 -15.79
N VAL A 21 -11.98 6.00 -15.39
CA VAL A 21 -12.73 5.08 -14.51
C VAL A 21 -13.09 5.77 -13.18
N TYR A 22 -12.15 6.51 -12.59
CA TYR A 22 -12.42 7.25 -11.36
C TYR A 22 -13.53 8.29 -11.55
N ASN A 23 -13.43 9.11 -12.60
CA ASN A 23 -14.38 10.20 -12.84
C ASN A 23 -15.77 9.71 -13.26
N GLU A 24 -15.84 8.68 -14.09
CA GLU A 24 -17.10 8.20 -14.67
C GLU A 24 -17.87 7.27 -13.74
N LYS A 25 -17.16 6.46 -12.94
CA LYS A 25 -17.77 5.40 -12.12
C LYS A 25 -17.54 5.62 -10.63
N VAL A 26 -16.28 5.63 -10.21
CA VAL A 26 -15.93 5.53 -8.77
C VAL A 26 -16.39 6.75 -7.99
N LYS A 27 -16.17 7.97 -8.51
CA LYS A 27 -16.45 9.22 -7.79
C LYS A 27 -17.93 9.33 -7.38
N ASN A 28 -18.85 9.05 -8.31
CA ASN A 28 -20.28 9.19 -8.06
C ASN A 28 -20.80 8.09 -7.12
N GLU A 29 -20.36 6.85 -7.31
CA GLU A 29 -20.73 5.74 -6.43
C GLU A 29 -20.18 5.94 -5.02
N ALA A 30 -18.94 6.38 -4.88
CA ALA A 30 -18.30 6.63 -3.58
C ALA A 30 -18.95 7.76 -2.79
N GLU A 31 -19.42 8.83 -3.44
CA GLU A 31 -20.11 9.94 -2.77
C GLU A 31 -21.38 9.45 -2.02
N THR A 32 -22.06 8.42 -2.53
CA THR A 32 -23.25 7.83 -1.88
C THR A 32 -22.93 7.25 -0.49
N TYR A 33 -21.72 6.72 -0.29
CA TYR A 33 -21.32 6.02 0.93
C TYR A 33 -20.26 6.78 1.74
N LYS A 34 -19.93 8.00 1.31
CA LYS A 34 -18.82 8.78 1.87
C LYS A 34 -18.92 8.94 3.37
N GLU A 35 -20.07 9.37 3.89
CA GLU A 35 -20.25 9.56 5.34
C GLU A 35 -20.17 8.24 6.10
N ALA A 36 -20.72 7.17 5.53
CA ALA A 36 -20.72 5.85 6.12
C ALA A 36 -19.30 5.26 6.20
N LEU A 37 -18.48 5.42 5.16
CA LEU A 37 -17.17 4.77 5.01
C LEU A 37 -15.97 5.65 5.37
N THR A 38 -16.13 6.98 5.48
CA THR A 38 -15.02 7.87 5.83
C THR A 38 -14.51 7.56 7.24
N GLY A 39 -13.29 7.06 7.32
CA GLY A 39 -12.53 6.91 8.56
C GLY A 39 -11.95 8.24 9.02
N GLN A 40 -11.76 8.37 10.33
CA GLN A 40 -11.14 9.52 10.99
C GLN A 40 -10.12 9.00 12.00
N LEU A 41 -8.86 9.37 11.82
CA LEU A 41 -7.78 8.95 12.72
C LEU A 41 -8.05 9.40 14.17
N SER A 42 -8.66 10.58 14.37
CA SER A 42 -8.95 11.11 15.71
C SER A 42 -9.94 10.26 16.52
N GLN A 43 -10.66 9.33 15.87
CA GLN A 43 -11.66 8.46 16.50
C GLN A 43 -11.16 7.01 16.68
N VAL A 44 -9.90 6.74 16.34
CA VAL A 44 -9.26 5.42 16.49
C VAL A 44 -9.26 4.99 17.96
N SER A 45 -9.53 3.71 18.21
CA SER A 45 -9.48 3.15 19.57
C SER A 45 -8.05 3.02 20.07
N ILE A 46 -7.78 3.60 21.24
CA ILE A 46 -6.48 3.54 21.91
C ILE A 46 -6.68 3.04 23.34
N ASN A 47 -5.74 2.23 23.82
CA ASN A 47 -5.74 1.77 25.22
C ASN A 47 -5.13 2.81 26.19
N SER A 48 -4.79 4.01 25.71
CA SER A 48 -4.11 5.07 26.47
C SER A 48 -4.87 6.39 26.34
N GLU A 49 -5.29 6.99 27.46
CA GLU A 49 -6.18 8.16 27.55
C GLU A 49 -5.65 9.47 26.91
N THR A 50 -4.44 9.49 26.35
CA THR A 50 -3.73 10.72 25.97
C THR A 50 -3.34 10.85 24.49
N ILE A 51 -3.58 9.85 23.64
CA ILE A 51 -2.97 9.80 22.30
C ILE A 51 -4.00 9.89 21.18
N THR A 52 -4.30 11.10 20.71
CA THR A 52 -5.12 11.26 19.51
C THR A 52 -4.29 11.06 18.25
N PHE A 53 -4.64 10.06 17.45
CA PHE A 53 -4.11 9.91 16.09
C PHE A 53 -4.66 11.06 15.24
N THR A 54 -3.84 12.05 14.92
CA THR A 54 -4.29 13.22 14.15
C THR A 54 -3.50 13.38 12.86
N ASP A 55 -2.20 13.11 12.92
CA ASP A 55 -1.30 13.18 11.78
C ASP A 55 -0.81 11.78 11.38
N PRO A 56 -1.06 11.34 10.14
CA PRO A 56 -0.63 10.02 9.68
C PRO A 56 0.89 9.83 9.63
N CYS A 57 1.67 10.90 9.67
CA CYS A 57 3.13 10.82 9.62
C CYS A 57 3.73 10.60 11.01
N THR A 58 3.21 11.30 12.02
CA THR A 58 3.79 11.34 13.38
C THR A 58 3.09 10.44 14.38
N SER A 59 1.92 9.91 14.02
CA SER A 59 1.17 8.99 14.87
C SER A 59 1.97 7.75 15.31
N GLU A 60 1.81 7.40 16.59
CA GLU A 60 2.40 6.23 17.24
C GLU A 60 1.48 5.00 17.06
N TYR A 61 1.43 4.49 15.83
CA TYR A 61 0.59 3.35 15.45
C TYR A 61 0.88 2.06 16.21
N ASP A 62 2.08 1.92 16.76
CA ASP A 62 2.46 0.87 17.70
C ASP A 62 1.79 1.01 19.08
N LYS A 63 0.92 1.99 19.30
CA LYS A 63 0.06 2.04 20.49
C LYS A 63 -1.38 1.64 20.18
N HIS A 64 -1.69 1.42 18.91
CA HIS A 64 -2.98 0.92 18.44
C HIS A 64 -2.98 -0.61 18.45
N THR A 65 -3.96 -1.23 19.12
CA THR A 65 -3.94 -2.68 19.45
C THR A 65 -4.99 -3.50 18.70
N THR A 66 -5.21 -3.24 17.41
CA THR A 66 -6.12 -4.03 16.57
C THR A 66 -5.54 -5.37 16.09
N SER A 67 -4.24 -5.60 16.26
CA SER A 67 -3.57 -6.84 15.84
C SER A 67 -3.58 -7.93 16.91
N ALA A 68 -3.87 -9.18 16.52
CA ALA A 68 -3.97 -10.38 17.37
C ALA A 68 -2.79 -10.62 18.33
N ASN A 69 -1.59 -10.14 17.98
CA ASN A 69 -0.36 -10.36 18.74
C ASN A 69 0.26 -9.07 19.33
N GLY A 70 -0.45 -7.94 19.27
CA GLY A 70 0.13 -6.63 19.56
C GLY A 70 1.13 -6.21 18.48
N ASN A 71 0.95 -5.01 17.93
CA ASN A 71 1.93 -4.28 17.12
C ASN A 71 2.77 -5.13 16.15
N THR A 72 2.13 -5.99 15.35
CA THR A 72 2.82 -6.67 14.26
C THR A 72 3.37 -5.58 13.34
N LYS A 73 4.70 -5.41 13.29
CA LYS A 73 5.32 -4.42 12.40
C LYS A 73 4.89 -4.71 10.96
N PRO A 74 4.51 -3.71 10.14
CA PRO A 74 3.99 -3.96 8.80
C PRO A 74 4.95 -4.73 7.88
N CYS A 75 6.25 -4.53 8.02
CA CYS A 75 7.27 -5.27 7.27
C CYS A 75 7.72 -6.60 7.97
N GLY A 76 7.25 -6.88 9.19
CA GLY A 76 7.61 -8.06 9.99
C GLY A 76 8.85 -7.86 10.89
N ASN A 77 9.54 -8.95 11.23
CA ASN A 77 10.74 -8.92 12.09
C ASN A 77 11.89 -8.18 11.41
N ASP A 78 12.14 -6.93 11.84
CA ASP A 78 13.34 -6.12 11.63
C ASP A 78 14.13 -6.37 10.32
N GLY A 79 13.44 -6.37 9.17
CA GLY A 79 14.10 -6.45 7.86
C GLY A 79 14.88 -7.76 7.58
N LYS A 80 14.53 -8.87 8.23
CA LYS A 80 15.15 -10.19 7.93
C LYS A 80 14.51 -10.92 6.74
N GLU A 81 13.37 -10.46 6.26
CA GLU A 81 13.01 -10.76 4.88
C GLU A 81 13.91 -9.90 4.02
N ASP A 82 14.65 -10.55 3.13
CA ASP A 82 15.80 -10.01 2.43
C ASP A 82 15.39 -8.82 1.55
N ASP A 83 15.28 -7.63 2.16
CA ASP A 83 14.94 -6.35 1.53
C ASP A 83 15.86 -6.07 0.33
N SER A 84 17.07 -6.65 0.32
CA SER A 84 17.99 -6.61 -0.83
C SER A 84 17.40 -7.20 -2.12
N LYS A 85 16.41 -8.09 -2.02
CA LYS A 85 15.72 -8.69 -3.18
C LYS A 85 14.63 -7.83 -3.76
N ARG A 86 14.12 -6.86 -3.00
CA ARG A 86 12.99 -5.99 -3.39
C ARG A 86 13.24 -5.26 -4.71
N PHE A 87 14.49 -4.88 -4.92
CA PHE A 87 15.01 -4.27 -6.14
C PHE A 87 16.27 -4.98 -6.64
N SER A 88 16.26 -6.32 -6.62
CA SER A 88 17.38 -7.10 -7.13
C SER A 88 17.61 -6.82 -8.62
N LYS A 89 18.89 -6.63 -8.99
CA LYS A 89 19.31 -6.47 -10.39
C LYS A 89 19.18 -7.76 -11.20
N ASN A 90 19.18 -8.92 -10.52
CA ASN A 90 19.24 -10.23 -11.17
C ASN A 90 17.86 -10.85 -11.36
N ARG A 91 16.89 -10.55 -10.48
CA ARG A 91 15.51 -11.02 -10.61
C ARG A 91 14.57 -9.97 -10.06
N ILE A 92 13.52 -9.64 -10.82
CA ILE A 92 12.57 -8.57 -10.47
C ILE A 92 11.17 -9.07 -10.12
N ALA A 93 10.88 -10.35 -10.36
CA ALA A 93 9.60 -10.99 -10.11
C ALA A 93 9.73 -12.48 -9.75
N GLU A 94 8.72 -13.01 -9.08
CA GLU A 94 8.53 -14.43 -8.85
C GLU A 94 7.34 -14.93 -9.65
N TYR A 95 7.46 -16.13 -10.21
CA TYR A 95 6.36 -16.85 -10.81
C TYR A 95 6.10 -18.08 -9.96
N ASP A 96 4.91 -18.16 -9.36
CA ASP A 96 4.48 -19.30 -8.56
C ASP A 96 2.98 -19.46 -8.68
N GLU A 97 2.56 -20.43 -9.48
CA GLU A 97 1.14 -20.69 -9.79
C GLU A 97 0.30 -21.00 -8.55
N LYS A 98 0.93 -21.48 -7.47
CA LYS A 98 0.22 -21.84 -6.23
C LYS A 98 -0.01 -20.64 -5.32
N LYS A 99 0.76 -19.57 -5.48
CA LYS A 99 0.69 -18.36 -4.63
C LYS A 99 -0.11 -17.23 -5.27
N ILE A 100 -0.46 -17.34 -6.55
CA ILE A 100 -1.09 -16.26 -7.31
C ILE A 100 -2.49 -16.70 -7.73
N ARG A 101 -3.51 -16.01 -7.24
CA ARG A 101 -4.91 -16.31 -7.59
C ARG A 101 -5.14 -16.01 -9.08
N GLY A 102 -5.65 -16.99 -9.82
CA GLY A 102 -5.98 -16.83 -11.24
C GLY A 102 -4.78 -16.90 -12.17
N SER A 103 -3.62 -17.39 -11.72
CA SER A 103 -2.39 -17.40 -12.53
C SER A 103 -2.26 -18.56 -13.52
N ASN A 104 -3.35 -19.25 -13.86
CA ASN A 104 -3.31 -20.22 -14.96
C ASN A 104 -2.86 -19.55 -16.29
N ASP A 105 -2.77 -18.21 -16.32
CA ASP A 105 -2.47 -17.36 -17.49
C ASP A 105 -1.23 -16.44 -17.35
N GLY A 106 -0.24 -16.73 -16.47
CA GLY A 106 1.10 -16.11 -16.58
C GLY A 106 1.39 -14.82 -15.79
N ALA A 107 0.60 -14.48 -14.77
CA ALA A 107 0.89 -13.32 -13.90
C ALA A 107 2.20 -13.50 -13.10
N CYS A 108 3.06 -12.48 -13.09
CA CYS A 108 4.33 -12.47 -12.37
C CYS A 108 4.39 -11.29 -11.38
N PRO A 109 4.04 -11.48 -10.09
CA PRO A 109 4.15 -10.42 -9.08
C PRO A 109 5.60 -9.94 -8.94
N PRO A 110 5.84 -8.62 -8.97
CA PRO A 110 7.18 -8.08 -8.76
C PRO A 110 7.62 -8.31 -7.31
N TYR A 111 8.93 -8.45 -7.06
CA TYR A 111 9.45 -8.59 -5.69
C TYR A 111 9.03 -7.44 -4.77
N ARG A 112 8.89 -6.23 -5.30
CA ARG A 112 8.30 -5.10 -4.57
C ARG A 112 6.94 -5.44 -3.94
N ARG A 113 6.05 -6.10 -4.69
CA ARG A 113 4.71 -6.53 -4.24
C ARG A 113 4.78 -7.66 -3.23
N LEU A 114 5.73 -8.59 -3.42
CA LEU A 114 5.92 -9.74 -2.53
C LEU A 114 6.46 -9.31 -1.16
N SER A 115 7.30 -8.27 -1.14
CA SER A 115 7.85 -7.66 0.08
C SER A 115 7.04 -6.46 0.59
N LEU A 116 5.76 -6.34 0.19
CA LEU A 116 4.89 -5.22 0.63
C LEU A 116 4.73 -5.23 2.16
N CYS A 117 4.91 -4.08 2.79
CA CYS A 117 4.78 -3.94 4.24
C CYS A 117 3.31 -3.88 4.68
N ASN A 118 2.60 -5.03 4.68
CA ASN A 118 1.19 -5.12 5.05
C ASN A 118 0.88 -6.22 6.09
N LYS A 119 1.90 -6.75 6.77
CA LYS A 119 1.74 -7.87 7.72
C LYS A 119 0.88 -7.51 8.94
N ASN A 120 0.77 -6.22 9.27
CA ASN A 120 -0.14 -5.74 10.31
C ASN A 120 -1.62 -6.01 9.94
N MET A 121 -1.96 -5.93 8.64
CA MET A 121 -3.33 -6.09 8.15
C MET A 121 -3.80 -7.55 8.11
N VAL A 122 -2.88 -8.51 7.97
CA VAL A 122 -3.19 -9.95 7.90
C VAL A 122 -3.75 -10.48 9.24
N ASN A 123 -3.41 -9.81 10.34
CA ASN A 123 -3.74 -10.25 11.71
C ASN A 123 -4.73 -9.31 12.41
N MET A 124 -5.57 -8.59 11.66
CA MET A 124 -6.61 -7.73 12.25
C MET A 124 -7.60 -8.61 13.01
N ILE A 125 -7.80 -8.32 14.30
CA ILE A 125 -8.86 -8.94 15.08
C ILE A 125 -10.17 -8.25 14.70
N PRO A 126 -11.19 -8.98 14.24
CA PRO A 126 -12.53 -8.42 14.15
C PRO A 126 -12.99 -8.08 15.57
N ASN A 127 -13.03 -6.79 15.90
CA ASN A 127 -13.67 -6.32 17.11
C ASN A 127 -15.17 -6.16 16.82
N ASN A 128 -16.04 -6.56 17.76
CA ASN A 128 -17.51 -6.38 17.62
C ASN A 128 -17.92 -4.92 17.85
N ASN A 129 -17.07 -3.96 17.48
CA ASN A 129 -17.28 -2.53 17.73
C ASN A 129 -17.56 -1.82 16.41
N ASP A 130 -18.71 -2.16 15.82
CA ASP A 130 -19.12 -1.79 14.46
C ASP A 130 -18.99 -0.29 14.16
N GLY A 131 -19.15 0.58 15.16
CA GLY A 131 -19.03 2.04 15.00
C GLY A 131 -17.60 2.55 14.78
N LYS A 132 -16.56 1.76 15.13
CA LYS A 132 -15.15 2.18 15.05
C LYS A 132 -14.34 1.45 13.97
N ALA A 133 -14.90 0.40 13.38
CA ALA A 133 -14.22 -0.46 12.42
C ALA A 133 -13.54 0.32 11.27
N LYS A 134 -14.19 1.34 10.70
CA LYS A 134 -13.61 2.17 9.63
C LYS A 134 -12.44 3.05 10.08
N HIS A 135 -12.45 3.48 11.33
CA HIS A 135 -11.42 4.33 11.91
C HIS A 135 -10.18 3.49 12.22
N ASP A 136 -10.40 2.35 12.87
CA ASP A 136 -9.38 1.36 13.18
C ASP A 136 -8.74 0.79 11.89
N LEU A 137 -9.55 0.47 10.87
CA LEU A 137 -9.05 0.06 9.54
C LEU A 137 -8.20 1.16 8.88
N LEU A 138 -8.61 2.42 8.96
CA LEU A 138 -7.81 3.54 8.43
C LEU A 138 -6.46 3.63 9.13
N ALA A 139 -6.40 3.43 10.46
CA ALA A 139 -5.14 3.44 11.19
C ALA A 139 -4.21 2.31 10.74
N ASP A 140 -4.73 1.09 10.56
CA ASP A 140 -3.95 -0.05 10.08
C ASP A 140 -3.43 0.15 8.64
N VAL A 141 -4.25 0.71 7.75
CA VAL A 141 -3.83 1.06 6.38
C VAL A 141 -2.76 2.14 6.40
N CYS A 142 -2.92 3.20 7.20
CA CYS A 142 -1.90 4.25 7.33
C CYS A 142 -0.59 3.70 7.93
N TYR A 143 -0.68 2.78 8.90
CA TYR A 143 0.51 2.16 9.49
C TYR A 143 1.30 1.36 8.45
N ALA A 144 0.61 0.56 7.64
CA ALA A 144 1.20 -0.15 6.50
C ALA A 144 1.84 0.81 5.49
N ALA A 145 1.09 1.84 5.07
CA ALA A 145 1.56 2.83 4.08
C ALA A 145 2.78 3.62 4.56
N LYS A 146 2.83 4.01 5.85
CA LYS A 146 3.98 4.69 6.45
C LYS A 146 5.23 3.81 6.39
N HIS A 147 5.13 2.58 6.86
CA HIS A 147 6.26 1.65 6.86
C HIS A 147 6.71 1.26 5.44
N GLU A 148 5.77 1.11 4.51
CA GLU A 148 6.07 0.89 3.09
C GLU A 148 6.87 2.07 2.53
N GLY A 149 6.42 3.32 2.76
CA GLY A 149 7.15 4.52 2.33
C GLY A 149 8.54 4.63 2.95
N GLU A 150 8.67 4.37 4.25
CA GLU A 150 9.96 4.37 4.96
C GLU A 150 10.93 3.32 4.40
N SER A 151 10.45 2.10 4.12
CA SER A 151 11.27 1.04 3.55
C SER A 151 11.80 1.40 2.15
N LEU A 152 11.01 2.13 1.35
CA LEU A 152 11.38 2.55 0.00
C LEU A 152 12.31 3.77 -0.02
N LYS A 153 12.26 4.63 1.00
CA LYS A 153 13.11 5.83 1.11
C LYS A 153 14.60 5.48 1.02
N ASN A 154 15.03 4.36 1.59
CA ASN A 154 16.43 3.94 1.59
C ASN A 154 16.95 3.55 0.20
N TYR A 155 16.06 3.25 -0.76
CA TYR A 155 16.42 2.95 -2.15
C TYR A 155 16.47 4.21 -3.03
N HIS A 156 15.94 5.34 -2.56
CA HIS A 156 15.94 6.61 -3.29
C HIS A 156 17.33 7.02 -3.80
N PRO A 157 18.43 6.96 -3.00
CA PRO A 157 19.76 7.31 -3.48
C PRO A 157 20.26 6.40 -4.62
N GLN A 158 19.96 5.09 -4.54
CA GLN A 158 20.36 4.12 -5.56
C GLN A 158 19.61 4.34 -6.88
N TYR A 159 18.31 4.68 -6.78
CA TYR A 159 17.50 5.05 -7.92
C TYR A 159 17.99 6.34 -8.57
N LYS A 160 18.19 7.42 -7.80
CA LYS A 160 18.65 8.73 -8.30
C LYS A 160 19.98 8.67 -9.07
N LEU A 161 20.88 7.75 -8.70
CA LEU A 161 22.17 7.56 -9.38
C LEU A 161 22.05 6.81 -10.72
N THR A 162 20.99 6.02 -10.91
CA THR A 162 20.84 5.13 -12.07
C THR A 162 19.73 5.58 -13.02
N TYR A 163 18.73 6.27 -12.49
CA TYR A 163 17.53 6.71 -13.17
C TYR A 163 17.03 8.03 -12.55
N GLY A 164 16.58 9.01 -13.34
CA GLY A 164 16.25 10.35 -12.83
C GLY A 164 15.24 10.41 -11.67
N ASP A 165 15.15 11.57 -11.00
CA ASP A 165 14.40 11.80 -9.73
C ASP A 165 12.92 11.35 -9.73
N SER A 166 12.27 11.22 -10.90
CA SER A 166 10.84 10.89 -11.03
C SER A 166 10.48 9.42 -10.72
N GLN A 167 11.46 8.53 -10.57
CA GLN A 167 11.17 7.10 -10.47
C GLN A 167 10.70 6.64 -9.09
N ILE A 168 11.13 7.28 -8.00
CA ILE A 168 10.67 6.89 -6.65
C ILE A 168 9.17 7.13 -6.49
N CYS A 169 8.64 8.23 -7.05
CA CYS A 169 7.20 8.52 -7.03
C CYS A 169 6.42 7.45 -7.80
N THR A 170 6.99 6.91 -8.88
CA THR A 170 6.39 5.81 -9.63
C THR A 170 6.37 4.51 -8.81
N VAL A 171 7.44 4.23 -8.07
CA VAL A 171 7.50 3.08 -7.16
C VAL A 171 6.48 3.22 -6.03
N LEU A 172 6.39 4.41 -5.42
CA LEU A 172 5.39 4.71 -4.39
C LEU A 172 3.96 4.59 -4.93
N ALA A 173 3.67 5.10 -6.12
CA ALA A 173 2.35 4.97 -6.76
C ALA A 173 1.96 3.50 -6.99
N ARG A 174 2.92 2.65 -7.35
CA ARG A 174 2.69 1.20 -7.48
C ARG A 174 2.45 0.53 -6.13
N SER A 175 3.16 0.93 -5.08
CA SER A 175 2.91 0.43 -3.73
C SER A 175 1.56 0.90 -3.18
N PHE A 176 1.16 2.14 -3.46
CA PHE A 176 -0.17 2.64 -3.15
C PHE A 176 -1.27 1.81 -3.84
N ALA A 177 -1.12 1.53 -5.14
CA ALA A 177 -2.05 0.69 -5.89
C ALA A 177 -2.09 -0.78 -5.42
N ASP A 178 -1.04 -1.28 -4.77
CA ASP A 178 -0.99 -2.64 -4.22
C ASP A 178 -1.55 -2.74 -2.79
N ILE A 179 -1.58 -1.63 -2.06
CA ILE A 179 -2.18 -1.53 -0.72
C ILE A 179 -3.70 -1.40 -0.84
N GLY A 180 -4.18 -0.60 -1.80
CA GLY A 180 -5.61 -0.44 -2.11
C GLY A 180 -6.22 -1.72 -2.66
#